data_AF-A0A2D4LW56-F1
#
_entry.id   AF-A0A2D4LW56-F1
#
_cell.length_a   1.000
_cell.length_b   1.000
_cell.length_c   1.000
_cell.angle_alpha   90.00
_cell.angle_beta   90.00
_cell.angle_gamma   90.00
#
_symmetry.space_group_name_H-M   'P 1'
#
loop_
_entity.id
_entity.type
_entity.pdbx_description
1 polymer ?
#
loop_
_entity_poly.entity_id
_entity_poly.type
_entity_poly.pdbx_seq_one_letter_code
_entity_poly.pdbx_strand_id
1 'polypeptide(L)'
;GHGRMMAGSWFPQARSSAPSGPVENSCQPSSASSLTSSSTLLEILEAMKHPTTGIQLLSEQKGLSPSCFISAEVVHWLVNMVEGVQTQVMAIDIMQKMLEEQLIIHASGEALRTFIYGFYFYKIVEDKEQERGGIQQPALW
;
A
#
# COMPACT_ATOMS: atom_id res chain seq x y z
N GLY A 1 -59.84 8.98 -39.80
CA GLY A 1 -58.88 7.90 -39.46
C GLY A 1 -58.34 8.16 -38.07
N HIS A 2 -58.13 7.12 -37.26
CA HIS A 2 -57.73 7.25 -35.86
C HIS A 2 -56.25 7.65 -35.69
N GLY A 3 -55.95 8.43 -34.65
CA GLY A 3 -54.59 8.71 -34.17
C GLY A 3 -54.65 9.01 -32.67
N ARG A 4 -53.98 8.19 -31.85
CA ARG A 4 -54.14 8.19 -30.38
C ARG A 4 -53.49 9.40 -29.70
N MET A 5 -54.13 9.86 -28.63
CA MET A 5 -53.53 10.65 -27.55
C MET A 5 -53.62 9.85 -26.24
N MET A 6 -52.49 9.78 -25.52
CA MET A 6 -52.27 9.17 -24.20
C MET A 6 -51.07 9.92 -23.60
N ALA A 7 -50.96 10.18 -22.30
CA ALA A 7 -51.94 10.32 -21.23
C ALA A 7 -51.25 11.18 -20.15
N GLY A 8 -51.92 12.21 -19.62
CA GLY A 8 -51.28 13.19 -18.74
C GLY A 8 -51.75 13.14 -17.29
N SER A 9 -50.78 13.27 -16.38
CA SER A 9 -50.94 13.82 -15.02
C SER A 9 -51.69 12.99 -13.98
N TRP A 10 -50.92 12.40 -13.05
CA TRP A 10 -51.39 12.07 -11.69
C TRP A 10 -50.58 12.89 -10.67
N PHE A 11 -51.28 13.70 -9.87
CA PHE A 11 -50.83 14.33 -8.62
C PHE A 11 -51.87 13.92 -7.55
N PRO A 12 -51.52 13.65 -6.28
CA PRO A 12 -50.91 14.61 -5.34
C PRO A 12 -49.72 13.97 -4.56
N GLN A 13 -49.19 14.43 -3.42
CA GLN A 13 -49.55 15.48 -2.44
C GLN A 13 -48.28 16.06 -1.77
N ALA A 14 -48.35 17.31 -1.28
CA ALA A 14 -47.28 17.94 -0.46
C ALA A 14 -47.55 17.87 1.06
N ARG A 15 -46.50 17.69 1.90
CA ARG A 15 -46.06 18.71 2.90
C ARG A 15 -44.86 18.32 3.79
N SER A 16 -44.18 19.37 4.27
CA SER A 16 -43.53 19.52 5.60
C SER A 16 -42.19 18.84 5.93
N SER A 17 -41.10 19.54 5.56
CA SER A 17 -40.08 20.12 6.49
C SER A 17 -39.61 19.35 7.75
N ALA A 18 -38.32 18.98 7.76
CA ALA A 18 -37.37 19.26 8.84
C ALA A 18 -35.92 19.23 8.29
N PRO A 19 -34.95 20.02 8.80
CA PRO A 19 -33.57 20.03 8.31
C PRO A 19 -32.67 19.08 9.11
N SER A 20 -31.59 18.58 8.49
CA SER A 20 -30.23 18.48 9.07
C SER A 20 -29.28 17.69 8.19
N GLY A 21 -28.04 18.17 8.08
CA GLY A 21 -26.87 17.37 7.70
C GLY A 21 -26.62 17.20 6.19
N PRO A 22 -25.55 17.78 5.63
CA PRO A 22 -24.79 16.99 4.66
C PRO A 22 -24.34 15.72 5.39
N VAL A 23 -24.71 14.55 4.87
CA VAL A 23 -24.03 13.31 5.22
C VAL A 23 -22.66 13.38 4.56
N GLU A 24 -21.75 14.05 5.28
CA GLU A 24 -20.32 14.01 5.04
C GLU A 24 -19.84 12.59 5.37
N ASN A 25 -20.16 11.64 4.49
CA ASN A 25 -19.51 10.34 4.47
C ASN A 25 -18.12 10.52 3.86
N SER A 26 -17.34 11.38 4.52
CA SER A 26 -15.90 11.24 4.60
C SER A 26 -15.67 9.82 5.10
N CYS A 27 -15.49 8.90 4.16
CA CYS A 27 -14.77 7.67 4.44
C CYS A 27 -13.44 8.16 4.96
N GLN A 28 -13.29 8.19 6.29
CA GLN A 28 -12.02 8.46 6.92
C GLN A 28 -11.01 7.57 6.19
N PRO A 29 -9.93 8.12 5.60
CA PRO A 29 -8.82 7.28 5.21
C PRO A 29 -8.37 6.62 6.51
N SER A 30 -8.79 5.36 6.67
CA SER A 30 -8.65 4.55 7.86
C SER A 30 -7.20 4.63 8.29
N SER A 31 -6.96 5.27 9.44
CA SER A 31 -5.69 5.89 9.82
C SER A 31 -4.48 5.13 9.30
N ALA A 32 -4.03 5.49 8.09
CA ALA A 32 -2.69 5.17 7.66
C ALA A 32 -1.82 5.99 8.60
N SER A 33 -1.31 5.34 9.65
CA SER A 33 -0.48 5.95 10.68
C SER A 33 0.50 6.87 9.98
N SER A 34 0.33 8.19 10.12
CA SER A 34 1.05 9.16 9.32
C SER A 34 2.53 8.91 9.55
N LEU A 35 3.20 8.28 8.57
CA LEU A 35 4.57 7.89 8.74
C LEU A 35 5.35 9.18 8.90
N THR A 36 6.19 9.25 9.91
CA THR A 36 7.03 10.43 10.12
C THR A 36 8.48 10.03 9.88
N SER A 37 9.36 11.01 9.72
CA SER A 37 10.81 10.78 9.76
C SER A 37 11.33 10.23 11.11
N SER A 38 10.45 10.07 12.11
CA SER A 38 10.72 9.35 13.38
C SER A 38 10.19 7.90 13.40
N SER A 39 9.42 7.49 12.39
CA SER A 39 8.95 6.10 12.25
C SER A 39 10.13 5.15 12.00
N THR A 40 10.04 3.95 12.57
CA THR A 40 11.04 2.89 12.38
C THR A 40 10.99 2.33 10.96
N LEU A 41 12.10 1.74 10.51
CA LEU A 41 12.14 1.10 9.18
C LEU A 41 11.11 -0.04 9.06
N LEU A 42 10.80 -0.74 10.15
CA LEU A 42 9.75 -1.78 10.18
C LEU A 42 8.34 -1.20 9.98
N GLU A 43 8.00 -0.06 10.59
CA GLU A 43 6.71 0.60 10.36
C GLU A 43 6.57 1.05 8.90
N ILE A 44 7.65 1.59 8.32
CA ILE A 44 7.71 1.99 6.91
C ILE A 44 7.54 0.76 6.00
N LEU A 45 8.18 -0.38 6.33
CA LEU A 45 8.09 -1.63 5.58
C LEU A 45 6.68 -2.25 5.62
N GLU A 46 6.02 -2.25 6.77
CA GLU A 46 4.64 -2.72 6.90
C GLU A 46 3.67 -1.84 6.10
N ALA A 47 3.88 -0.52 6.12
CA ALA A 47 3.09 0.41 5.31
C ALA A 47 3.36 0.27 3.80
N MET A 48 4.60 -0.02 3.37
CA MET A 48 4.93 -0.37 1.98
C MET A 48 4.13 -1.60 1.50
N LYS A 49 3.87 -2.58 2.37
CA LYS A 49 3.08 -3.79 2.05
C LYS A 49 1.57 -3.54 1.94
N HIS A 50 1.06 -2.37 2.32
CA HIS A 50 -0.38 -2.12 2.35
C HIS A 50 -0.98 -2.05 0.93
N PRO A 51 -1.99 -2.87 0.58
CA PRO A 51 -2.44 -3.02 -0.81
C PRO A 51 -3.10 -1.78 -1.43
N THR A 52 -3.55 -0.83 -0.60
CA THR A 52 -4.29 0.37 -1.04
C THR A 52 -3.47 1.66 -0.93
N THR A 53 -2.49 1.69 -0.03
CA THR A 53 -1.73 2.92 0.30
C THR A 53 -0.22 2.71 0.35
N GLY A 54 0.26 1.48 0.15
CA GLY A 54 1.67 1.13 0.08
C GLY A 54 2.24 1.32 -1.32
N ILE A 55 3.35 0.65 -1.60
CA ILE A 55 4.00 0.69 -2.91
C ILE A 55 3.39 -0.34 -3.86
N GLN A 56 3.56 -0.14 -5.17
CA GLN A 56 3.13 -1.11 -6.16
C GLN A 56 4.04 -2.35 -6.14
N LEU A 57 3.70 -3.30 -5.27
CA LEU A 57 4.30 -4.63 -5.27
C LEU A 57 3.93 -5.38 -6.56
N LEU A 58 4.92 -6.04 -7.15
CA LEU A 58 4.78 -6.86 -8.34
C LEU A 58 4.21 -8.23 -7.93
N SER A 59 2.98 -8.51 -8.37
CA SER A 59 2.39 -9.86 -8.24
C SER A 59 3.26 -10.92 -8.94
N GLU A 60 3.04 -12.20 -8.62
CA GLU A 60 3.77 -13.35 -9.16
C GLU A 60 3.75 -13.44 -10.71
N GLN A 61 4.64 -12.69 -11.35
CA GLN A 61 5.16 -12.97 -12.69
C GLN A 61 6.07 -14.19 -12.60
N LYS A 62 6.07 -15.05 -13.62
CA LYS A 62 6.93 -16.24 -13.66
C LYS A 62 8.41 -15.85 -13.50
N GLY A 63 8.97 -16.10 -12.31
CA GLY A 63 10.36 -15.77 -11.96
C GLY A 63 10.55 -14.63 -10.96
N LEU A 64 9.49 -13.97 -10.48
CA LEU A 64 9.56 -12.92 -9.45
C LEU A 64 8.76 -13.31 -8.20
N SER A 65 9.25 -12.92 -7.02
CA SER A 65 8.56 -13.09 -5.73
C SER A 65 7.41 -12.07 -5.59
N PRO A 66 6.30 -12.39 -4.89
CA PRO A 66 5.16 -11.48 -4.70
C PRO A 66 5.49 -10.20 -3.92
N SER A 67 6.61 -10.18 -3.18
CA SER A 67 7.08 -9.07 -2.36
C SER A 67 8.12 -8.19 -3.09
N CYS A 68 8.24 -8.30 -4.41
CA CYS A 68 9.12 -7.49 -5.25
C CYS A 68 8.53 -6.09 -5.53
N PHE A 69 9.37 -5.07 -5.64
CA PHE A 69 9.01 -3.70 -5.97
C PHE A 69 10.09 -2.99 -6.79
N ILE A 70 9.73 -1.86 -7.40
CA ILE A 70 10.63 -1.02 -8.19
C ILE A 70 11.22 0.09 -7.30
N SER A 71 12.53 0.33 -7.38
CA SER A 71 13.24 1.33 -6.58
C SER A 71 12.71 2.75 -6.75
N ALA A 72 12.32 3.14 -7.97
CA ALA A 72 11.72 4.43 -8.22
C ALA A 72 10.36 4.61 -7.52
N GLU A 73 9.52 3.58 -7.52
CA GLU A 73 8.17 3.61 -6.92
C GLU A 73 8.23 3.83 -5.41
N VAL A 74 9.08 3.08 -4.70
CA VAL A 74 9.22 3.25 -3.25
C VAL A 74 9.83 4.59 -2.85
N VAL A 75 10.80 5.10 -3.62
CA VAL A 75 11.38 6.42 -3.36
C VAL A 75 10.36 7.55 -3.58
N HIS A 76 9.55 7.46 -4.64
CA HIS A 76 8.43 8.37 -4.86
C HIS A 76 7.38 8.29 -3.74
N TRP A 77 7.03 7.06 -3.33
CA TRP A 77 6.08 6.80 -2.27
C TRP A 77 6.54 7.35 -0.91
N LEU A 78 7.81 7.15 -0.54
CA LEU A 78 8.39 7.68 0.70
C LEU A 78 8.25 9.21 0.76
N VAL A 79 8.56 9.91 -0.33
CA VAL A 79 8.45 11.38 -0.40
C VAL A 79 6.99 11.86 -0.30
N ASN A 80 6.02 11.06 -0.72
CA ASN A 80 4.60 11.41 -0.69
C ASN A 80 3.88 11.00 0.60
N MET A 81 4.31 9.91 1.25
CA MET A 81 3.61 9.30 2.40
C MET A 81 4.33 9.45 3.74
N VAL A 82 5.64 9.74 3.76
CA VAL A 82 6.40 9.92 5.00
C VAL A 82 6.64 11.40 5.27
N GLU A 83 5.93 11.93 6.26
CA GLU A 83 6.06 13.29 6.75
C GLU A 83 7.49 13.59 7.20
N GLY A 84 8.09 14.62 6.61
CA GLY A 84 9.50 15.00 6.81
C GLY A 84 10.46 14.48 5.74
N VAL A 85 10.10 13.46 4.95
CA VAL A 85 10.88 13.00 3.80
C VAL A 85 10.59 13.89 2.59
N GLN A 86 11.21 15.07 2.56
CA GLN A 86 10.90 16.09 1.56
C GLN A 86 11.73 15.99 0.27
N THR A 87 12.72 15.09 0.20
CA THR A 87 13.61 14.96 -0.95
C THR A 87 13.86 13.51 -1.34
N GLN A 88 14.11 13.30 -2.62
CA GLN A 88 14.52 12.01 -3.16
C GLN A 88 15.77 11.45 -2.47
N VAL A 89 16.69 12.32 -2.04
CA VAL A 89 17.91 11.94 -1.31
C VAL A 89 17.56 11.30 0.04
N MET A 90 16.71 11.95 0.85
CA MET A 90 16.28 11.40 2.15
C MET A 90 15.54 10.06 2.00
N ALA A 91 14.73 9.91 0.96
CA ALA A 91 14.09 8.63 0.66
C ALA A 91 15.11 7.55 0.26
N ILE A 92 16.12 7.90 -0.54
CA ILE A 92 17.24 7.00 -0.87
C ILE A 92 18.04 6.62 0.39
N ASP A 93 18.29 7.55 1.31
CA ASP A 93 18.99 7.27 2.58
C ASP A 93 18.20 6.27 3.46
N ILE A 94 16.87 6.38 3.52
CA ILE A 94 16.00 5.42 4.20
C ILE A 94 16.06 4.05 3.51
N MET A 95 15.97 4.00 2.19
CA MET A 95 16.04 2.76 1.41
C MET A 95 17.41 2.08 1.49
N GLN A 96 18.49 2.86 1.52
CA GLN A 96 19.85 2.40 1.79
C GLN A 96 19.93 1.74 3.17
N LYS A 97 19.35 2.38 4.19
CA LYS A 97 19.34 1.84 5.55
C LYS A 97 18.51 0.55 5.67
N MET A 98 17.38 0.45 4.95
CA MET A 98 16.61 -0.80 4.85
C MET A 98 17.40 -1.94 4.21
N LEU A 99 18.24 -1.64 3.21
CA LEU A 99 19.12 -2.62 2.56
C LEU A 99 20.24 -3.08 3.51
N GLU A 100 20.80 -2.16 4.30
CA GLU A 100 21.83 -2.44 5.31
C GLU A 100 21.30 -3.26 6.49
N GLU A 101 20.09 -2.95 6.99
CA GLU A 101 19.40 -3.72 8.03
C GLU A 101 18.74 -5.02 7.50
N GLN A 102 19.00 -5.39 6.24
CA GLN A 102 18.49 -6.60 5.55
C GLN A 102 16.96 -6.74 5.51
N LEU A 103 16.23 -5.64 5.69
CA LEU A 103 14.77 -5.58 5.55
C LEU A 103 14.32 -5.71 4.09
N ILE A 104 15.22 -5.39 3.15
CA ILE A 104 15.04 -5.58 1.70
C ILE A 104 16.33 -6.14 1.09
N ILE A 105 16.23 -6.83 -0.04
CA ILE A 105 17.38 -7.27 -0.84
C ILE A 105 17.11 -7.11 -2.34
N HIS A 106 18.16 -7.07 -3.15
CA HIS A 106 18.02 -6.99 -4.61
C HIS A 106 17.38 -8.27 -5.17
N ALA A 107 16.49 -8.15 -6.15
CA ALA A 107 15.71 -9.27 -6.66
C ALA A 107 16.55 -10.35 -7.39
N SER A 108 17.76 -10.02 -7.86
CA SER A 108 18.71 -11.00 -8.42
C SER A 108 19.31 -11.96 -7.35
N GLY A 109 19.17 -11.64 -6.06
CA GLY A 109 19.85 -12.34 -4.97
C GLY A 109 21.28 -11.84 -4.70
N GLU A 110 21.75 -10.82 -5.43
CA GLU A 110 23.05 -10.21 -5.18
C GLU A 110 23.03 -9.30 -3.94
N ALA A 111 24.06 -9.41 -3.11
CA ALA A 111 24.30 -8.52 -1.98
C ALA A 111 24.87 -7.18 -2.46
N LEU A 112 24.00 -6.32 -3.00
CA LEU A 112 24.34 -4.93 -3.31
C LEU A 112 24.64 -4.16 -2.01
N ARG A 113 25.76 -3.45 -1.98
CA ARG A 113 26.13 -2.56 -0.84
C ARG A 113 25.43 -1.20 -0.88
N THR A 114 24.85 -0.85 -2.02
CA THR A 114 24.25 0.45 -2.28
C THR A 114 22.89 0.28 -2.94
N PHE A 115 21.89 0.97 -2.42
CA PHE A 115 20.58 1.09 -3.06
C PHE A 115 20.71 1.92 -4.35
N ILE A 116 20.14 1.41 -5.44
CA ILE A 116 20.21 2.05 -6.76
C ILE A 116 18.81 2.55 -7.14
N TYR A 117 18.67 3.87 -7.29
CA TYR A 117 17.44 4.50 -7.75
C TYR A 117 17.25 4.30 -9.26
N GLY A 118 16.02 3.96 -9.68
CA GLY A 118 15.64 3.71 -11.07
C GLY A 118 14.72 2.50 -11.21
N PHE A 119 14.75 1.86 -12.38
CA PHE A 119 13.99 0.64 -12.67
C PHE A 119 14.69 -0.64 -12.17
N TYR A 120 15.23 -0.58 -10.95
CA TYR A 120 15.83 -1.74 -10.27
C TYR A 120 14.78 -2.43 -9.42
N PHE A 121 14.87 -3.76 -9.34
CA PHE A 121 13.94 -4.58 -8.57
C PHE A 121 14.57 -4.99 -7.24
N TYR A 122 13.90 -4.64 -6.16
CA TYR A 122 14.21 -5.13 -4.81
C TYR A 122 13.02 -5.95 -4.32
N LYS A 123 13.22 -6.75 -3.29
CA LYS A 123 12.14 -7.46 -2.61
C LYS A 123 12.26 -7.27 -1.11
N ILE A 124 11.11 -7.22 -0.45
CA ILE A 124 11.02 -7.21 1.00
C ILE A 124 11.49 -8.58 1.50
N VAL A 125 12.37 -8.58 2.51
CA VAL A 125 12.73 -9.77 3.26
C VAL A 125 11.71 -9.92 4.36
N GLU A 126 10.87 -10.94 4.25
CA GLU A 126 9.98 -11.33 5.34
C GLU A 126 10.81 -12.12 6.35
N ASP A 127 10.88 -11.63 7.60
CA ASP A 127 11.65 -12.29 8.64
C ASP A 127 11.17 -13.73 8.86
N LYS A 128 12.14 -14.63 9.04
CA LYS A 128 11.90 -16.08 8.99
C LYS A 128 11.29 -16.65 10.29
N GLU A 129 10.90 -15.82 11.26
CA GLU A 129 10.16 -16.26 12.45
C GLU A 129 8.72 -16.73 12.13
N GLN A 130 8.16 -16.43 10.94
CA GLN A 130 6.93 -17.11 10.48
C GLN A 130 7.14 -18.57 10.00
N GLU A 131 8.34 -19.15 10.15
CA GLU A 131 8.52 -20.62 10.05
C GLU A 131 8.33 -21.37 11.38
N ARG A 132 7.92 -20.72 12.48
CA ARG A 132 7.52 -21.44 13.72
C ARG A 132 6.15 -22.14 13.66
N GLY A 133 5.51 -22.18 12.49
CA GLY A 133 4.24 -22.90 12.26
C GLY A 133 4.38 -24.26 11.53
N GLY A 134 5.57 -24.62 11.07
CA GLY A 134 5.82 -25.77 10.17
C GLY A 134 6.06 -27.11 10.87
N ILE A 135 5.04 -27.64 11.56
CA ILE A 135 4.83 -29.07 11.90
C ILE A 135 6.11 -29.93 12.09
N GLN A 136 6.52 -30.12 13.35
CA GLN A 136 7.06 -31.41 13.79
C GLN A 136 6.10 -32.03 14.80
N GLN A 137 5.15 -32.83 14.30
CA GLN A 137 4.60 -33.90 15.12
C GLN A 137 5.62 -35.04 15.13
N PRO A 138 6.19 -35.43 16.29
CA PRO A 138 6.91 -36.69 16.38
C PRO A 138 5.90 -37.83 16.22
N ALA A 139 6.08 -38.69 15.22
CA ALA A 139 5.33 -39.92 15.11
C ALA A 139 5.71 -40.85 16.27
N LEU A 140 4.87 -40.88 17.31
CA LEU A 140 4.98 -41.77 18.46
C LEU A 140 3.84 -42.80 18.40
N TRP A 141 4.08 -43.89 17.67
CA TRP A 141 3.55 -45.24 17.92
C TRP A 141 4.31 -46.27 17.08
#